data_AF-A0A379PL41-F1
#
_entry.id   AF-A0A379PL41-F1
#
_cell.length_a   1.000
_cell.length_b   1.000
_cell.length_c   1.000
_cell.angle_alpha   90.00
_cell.angle_beta   90.00
_cell.angle_gamma   90.00
#
_symmetry.space_group_name_H-M   'P 1'
#
loop_
_entity.id
_entity.type
_entity.pdbx_description
1 polymer ?
#
loop_
_entity_poly.entity_id
_entity_poly.type
_entity_poly.pdbx_seq_one_letter_code
_entity_poly.pdbx_strand_id
1 'polypeptide(L)'
;MIPFAEIDHVLIFFSIFLCVSLMIYRTLRAWVALGAFFCACLFILVDGHYWLGAVLLPEGRNPQIATVGLMLASAAILTMLAALRRTRSFDRIIVGVANISVLLTSGLFHYVLVQQVLPAWAKDAAWGNSYLLAPASESFEGECAEANLSCWNAGHIKSGALPVAFKQQVEGVYTFYQSNKPDGEVGYGFGVFNDLGQDGVAVILFHMKGEDIRVIADPKTGTRIHSKVRDLFYLLDTTAHAVWIAGALFLIAFHRRRFSRRSARADRL
;
A
#
# COMPACT_ATOMS: atom_id res chain seq x y z
N MET A 1 -3.28 -7.32 -20.15
CA MET A 1 -2.02 -7.09 -19.40
C MET A 1 -2.32 -7.39 -17.94
N ILE A 2 -1.54 -8.24 -17.27
CA ILE A 2 -1.80 -8.60 -15.87
C ILE A 2 -1.47 -7.38 -14.99
N PRO A 3 -2.37 -6.92 -14.10
CA PRO A 3 -2.10 -5.82 -13.19
C PRO A 3 -0.89 -6.09 -12.29
N PHE A 4 -0.05 -5.08 -12.05
CA PHE A 4 1.10 -5.22 -11.14
C PHE A 4 0.69 -5.66 -9.73
N ALA A 5 -0.49 -5.23 -9.26
CA ALA A 5 -1.03 -5.66 -7.99
C ALA A 5 -1.19 -7.19 -7.93
N GLU A 6 -1.76 -7.84 -8.95
CA GLU A 6 -1.93 -9.29 -8.97
C GLU A 6 -0.58 -10.02 -8.98
N ILE A 7 0.38 -9.53 -9.78
CA ILE A 7 1.73 -10.10 -9.84
C ILE A 7 2.41 -10.01 -8.48
N ASP A 8 2.32 -8.84 -7.83
CA ASP A 8 2.88 -8.64 -6.50
C ASP A 8 2.27 -9.58 -5.46
N HIS A 9 0.93 -9.71 -5.45
CA HIS A 9 0.26 -10.64 -4.55
C HIS A 9 0.68 -12.10 -4.83
N VAL A 10 0.88 -12.50 -6.09
CA VAL A 10 1.44 -13.83 -6.40
C VAL A 10 2.83 -13.99 -5.78
N LEU A 11 3.70 -12.99 -5.85
CA LEU A 11 5.05 -13.06 -5.26
C LEU A 11 5.00 -13.13 -3.73
N ILE A 12 4.12 -12.35 -3.09
CA ILE A 12 3.87 -12.40 -1.65
C ILE A 12 3.43 -13.80 -1.23
N PHE A 13 2.39 -14.34 -1.85
CA PHE A 13 1.87 -15.67 -1.51
C PHE A 13 2.85 -16.80 -1.90
N PHE A 14 3.67 -16.60 -2.94
CA PHE A 14 4.75 -17.51 -3.25
C PHE A 14 5.79 -17.53 -2.12
N SER A 15 6.19 -16.38 -1.60
CA SER A 15 7.06 -16.29 -0.42
C SER A 15 6.46 -16.99 0.80
N ILE A 16 5.17 -16.76 1.07
CA ILE A 16 4.44 -17.43 2.16
C ILE A 16 4.43 -18.94 1.97
N PHE A 17 4.10 -19.46 0.79
CA PHE A 17 4.06 -20.90 0.54
C PHE A 17 5.44 -21.55 0.53
N LEU A 18 6.49 -20.84 0.15
CA LEU A 18 7.88 -21.29 0.35
C LEU A 18 8.20 -21.41 1.85
N CYS A 19 7.80 -20.44 2.66
CA CYS A 19 7.96 -20.50 4.10
C CYS A 19 7.21 -21.69 4.70
N VAL A 20 5.93 -21.88 4.37
CA VAL A 20 5.11 -23.01 4.83
C VAL A 20 5.73 -24.34 4.42
N SER A 21 6.18 -24.46 3.17
CA SER A 21 6.89 -25.64 2.69
C SER A 21 8.13 -25.94 3.53
N LEU A 22 8.88 -24.91 3.90
CA LEU A 22 10.07 -25.06 4.73
C LEU A 22 9.79 -25.21 6.22
N MET A 23 8.58 -24.96 6.70
CA MET A 23 8.16 -25.36 8.06
C MET A 23 8.06 -26.88 8.13
N ILE A 24 7.48 -27.51 7.10
CA ILE A 24 7.29 -28.96 6.99
C ILE A 24 8.59 -29.66 6.60
N TYR A 25 9.23 -29.19 5.53
CA TYR A 25 10.45 -29.78 4.96
C TYR A 25 11.69 -29.01 5.38
N ARG A 26 12.79 -29.71 5.68
CA ARG A 26 14.06 -29.04 6.01
C ARG A 26 14.78 -28.45 4.79
N THR A 27 14.50 -28.96 3.60
CA THR A 27 15.17 -28.57 2.36
C THR A 27 14.14 -28.37 1.25
N LEU A 28 14.36 -27.36 0.41
CA LEU A 28 13.45 -26.95 -0.66
C LEU A 28 13.79 -27.68 -1.97
N ARG A 29 13.05 -28.71 -2.37
CA ARG A 29 13.26 -29.35 -3.68
C ARG A 29 12.65 -28.48 -4.80
N ALA A 30 13.15 -28.62 -6.03
CA ALA A 30 12.66 -27.83 -7.17
C ALA A 30 11.14 -27.99 -7.39
N TRP A 31 10.62 -29.22 -7.30
CA TRP A 31 9.19 -29.47 -7.43
C TRP A 31 8.36 -28.86 -6.27
N VAL A 32 8.93 -28.72 -5.07
CA VAL A 32 8.25 -28.06 -3.95
C VAL A 32 8.16 -26.55 -4.22
N ALA A 33 9.24 -25.95 -4.73
CA ALA A 33 9.23 -24.54 -5.11
C ALA A 33 8.25 -24.28 -6.27
N LEU A 34 8.22 -25.13 -7.29
CA LEU A 34 7.25 -25.05 -8.39
C LEU A 34 5.82 -25.25 -7.89
N GLY A 35 5.58 -26.19 -6.98
CA GLY A 35 4.29 -26.41 -6.35
C GLY A 35 3.84 -25.18 -5.54
N ALA A 36 4.74 -24.57 -4.76
CA ALA A 36 4.45 -23.35 -4.02
C ALA A 36 4.11 -22.17 -4.95
N PHE A 37 4.81 -22.03 -6.08
CA PHE A 37 4.50 -21.01 -7.08
C PHE A 37 3.14 -21.26 -7.74
N PHE A 38 2.85 -22.51 -8.11
CA PHE A 38 1.56 -22.89 -8.68
C PHE A 38 0.41 -22.63 -7.69
N CYS A 39 0.59 -22.99 -6.41
CA CYS A 39 -0.38 -22.66 -5.36
C CYS A 39 -0.59 -21.16 -5.22
N ALA A 40 0.46 -20.33 -5.30
CA ALA A 40 0.34 -18.87 -5.26
C ALA A 40 -0.47 -18.34 -6.45
N CYS A 41 -0.16 -18.78 -7.66
CA CYS A 41 -0.91 -18.42 -8.85
C CYS A 41 -2.39 -18.80 -8.74
N LEU A 42 -2.70 -20.05 -8.34
CA LEU A 42 -4.07 -20.48 -8.14
C LEU A 42 -4.79 -19.71 -7.05
N PHE A 43 -4.11 -19.44 -5.92
CA PHE A 43 -4.69 -18.73 -4.80
C PHE A 43 -5.08 -17.29 -5.18
N ILE A 44 -4.27 -16.60 -5.98
CA ILE A 44 -4.61 -15.27 -6.49
C ILE A 44 -5.69 -15.33 -7.57
N LEU A 45 -5.63 -16.32 -8.47
CA LEU A 45 -6.62 -16.49 -9.53
C LEU A 45 -8.05 -16.68 -9.00
N VAL A 46 -8.20 -17.28 -7.81
CA VAL A 46 -9.51 -17.51 -7.15
C VAL A 46 -9.83 -16.48 -6.07
N ASP A 47 -9.19 -15.31 -6.10
CA ASP A 47 -9.40 -14.23 -5.12
C ASP A 47 -9.16 -14.64 -3.66
N GLY A 48 -8.29 -15.62 -3.44
CA GLY A 48 -8.02 -16.20 -2.12
C GLY A 48 -7.53 -15.16 -1.10
N HIS A 49 -6.84 -14.11 -1.55
CA HIS A 49 -6.37 -13.01 -0.71
C HIS A 49 -7.52 -12.12 -0.20
N TYR A 50 -8.58 -11.92 -1.00
CA TYR A 50 -9.80 -11.26 -0.56
C TYR A 50 -10.62 -12.16 0.37
N TRP A 51 -10.75 -13.44 0.02
CA TRP A 51 -11.42 -14.42 0.88
C TRP A 51 -10.75 -14.52 2.26
N LEU A 52 -9.41 -14.55 2.29
CA LEU A 52 -8.64 -14.56 3.54
C LEU A 52 -8.95 -13.32 4.39
N GLY A 53 -9.02 -12.15 3.77
CA GLY A 53 -9.43 -10.91 4.43
C GLY A 53 -10.83 -11.00 5.04
N ALA A 54 -11.80 -11.49 4.26
CA ALA A 54 -13.19 -11.63 4.71
C ALA A 54 -13.38 -12.63 5.85
N VAL A 55 -12.56 -13.69 5.90
CA VAL A 55 -12.63 -14.71 6.97
C VAL A 55 -11.95 -14.25 8.25
N LEU A 56 -10.84 -13.51 8.14
CA LEU A 56 -10.00 -13.16 9.30
C LEU A 56 -10.31 -11.78 9.91
N LEU A 57 -10.98 -10.90 9.18
CA LEU A 57 -11.20 -9.51 9.60
C LEU A 57 -12.69 -9.18 9.67
N PRO A 58 -13.10 -8.28 10.59
CA PRO A 58 -14.45 -7.72 10.58
C PRO A 58 -14.78 -7.04 9.24
N GLU A 59 -16.07 -6.99 8.90
CA GLU A 59 -16.57 -6.30 7.72
C GLU A 59 -16.06 -4.84 7.62
N GLY A 60 -15.75 -4.40 6.40
CA GLY A 60 -15.25 -3.05 6.12
C GLY A 60 -13.77 -2.82 6.43
N ARG A 61 -13.02 -3.84 6.85
CA ARG A 61 -11.56 -3.74 7.02
C ARG A 61 -10.81 -4.02 5.72
N ASN A 62 -9.66 -3.37 5.55
CA ASN A 62 -8.79 -3.60 4.41
C ASN A 62 -8.27 -5.06 4.42
N PRO A 63 -8.53 -5.87 3.37
CA PRO A 63 -8.10 -7.27 3.30
C PRO A 63 -6.58 -7.46 3.32
N GLN A 64 -5.80 -6.43 2.95
CA GLN A 64 -4.33 -6.47 2.99
C GLN A 64 -3.78 -6.70 4.41
N ILE A 65 -4.54 -6.33 5.46
CA ILE A 65 -4.15 -6.55 6.86
C ILE A 65 -3.94 -8.05 7.13
N ALA A 66 -4.80 -8.91 6.58
CA ALA A 66 -4.68 -10.35 6.73
C ALA A 66 -3.43 -10.89 6.02
N THR A 67 -3.14 -10.37 4.83
CA THR A 67 -1.94 -10.74 4.04
C THR A 67 -0.66 -10.35 4.77
N VAL A 68 -0.57 -9.12 5.28
CA VAL A 68 0.59 -8.66 6.08
C VAL A 68 0.75 -9.50 7.35
N GLY A 69 -0.35 -9.79 8.05
CA GLY A 69 -0.35 -10.64 9.23
C GLY A 69 0.19 -12.05 8.94
N LEU A 70 -0.22 -12.65 7.82
CA LEU A 70 0.25 -13.97 7.39
C LEU A 70 1.73 -13.95 7.00
N MET A 71 2.20 -12.90 6.31
CA MET A 71 3.64 -12.73 6.03
C MET A 71 4.45 -12.62 7.32
N LEU A 72 4.02 -11.79 8.28
CA LEU A 72 4.69 -11.64 9.58
C LEU A 72 4.75 -12.97 10.35
N ALA A 73 3.63 -13.69 10.42
CA ALA A 73 3.58 -14.99 11.08
C ALA A 73 4.51 -16.00 10.41
N SER A 74 4.50 -16.08 9.08
CA SER A 74 5.36 -17.01 8.34
C SER A 74 6.85 -16.68 8.49
N ALA A 75 7.21 -15.39 8.48
CA ALA A 75 8.58 -14.92 8.73
C ALA A 75 9.04 -15.25 10.16
N ALA A 76 8.20 -14.99 11.16
CA ALA A 76 8.51 -15.26 12.56
C ALA A 76 8.74 -16.76 12.82
N ILE A 77 7.84 -17.62 12.34
CA ILE A 77 7.96 -19.07 12.50
C ILE A 77 9.20 -19.59 11.79
N LEU A 78 9.44 -19.18 10.54
CA LEU A 78 10.60 -19.65 9.78
C LEU A 78 11.92 -19.19 10.40
N THR A 79 11.98 -17.95 10.90
CA THR A 79 13.14 -17.40 11.61
C THR A 79 13.43 -18.18 12.89
N MET A 80 12.39 -18.49 13.67
CA MET A 80 12.52 -19.34 14.85
C MET A 80 13.09 -20.72 14.48
N LEU A 81 12.55 -21.36 13.44
CA LEU A 81 13.05 -22.66 12.96
C LEU A 81 14.49 -22.60 12.45
N ALA A 82 14.90 -21.47 11.86
CA ALA A 82 16.26 -21.22 11.39
C ALA A 82 17.26 -20.97 12.54
N ALA A 83 16.81 -20.35 13.64
CA ALA A 83 17.63 -20.09 14.83
C ALA A 83 17.87 -21.36 15.66
N LEU A 84 16.88 -22.26 15.72
CA LEU A 84 16.95 -23.49 16.51
C LEU A 84 17.88 -24.53 15.85
N ARG A 85 18.96 -24.92 16.55
CA ARG A 85 20.00 -25.86 16.03
C ARG A 85 19.42 -27.16 15.45
N ARG A 86 18.37 -27.72 16.07
CA ARG A 86 17.76 -28.99 15.64
C ARG A 86 17.05 -28.89 14.29
N THR A 87 16.51 -27.72 13.97
CA THR A 87 15.66 -27.47 12.79
C THR A 87 16.36 -26.60 11.75
N ARG A 88 17.46 -25.95 12.10
CA ARG A 88 18.21 -25.07 11.22
C ARG A 88 18.62 -25.76 9.91
N SER A 89 18.39 -25.08 8.80
CA SER A 89 18.92 -25.44 7.49
C SER A 89 19.29 -24.18 6.71
N PHE A 90 20.20 -24.32 5.74
CA PHE A 90 20.59 -23.21 4.87
C PHE A 90 19.39 -22.62 4.12
N ASP A 91 18.51 -23.48 3.60
CA ASP A 91 17.32 -23.07 2.86
C ASP A 91 16.36 -22.25 3.73
N ARG A 92 16.16 -22.65 5.00
CA ARG A 92 15.32 -21.90 5.98
C ARG A 92 15.89 -20.52 6.26
N ILE A 93 17.21 -20.40 6.37
CA ILE A 93 17.88 -19.11 6.57
C ILE A 93 17.69 -18.23 5.34
N ILE A 94 17.99 -18.74 4.14
CA ILE A 94 17.93 -17.95 2.90
C ILE A 94 16.49 -17.51 2.58
N VAL A 95 15.52 -18.42 2.65
CA VAL A 95 14.10 -18.06 2.44
C VAL A 95 13.58 -17.16 3.56
N GLY A 96 14.00 -17.37 4.81
CA GLY A 96 13.65 -16.49 5.93
C GLY A 96 14.14 -15.05 5.70
N VAL A 97 15.38 -14.88 5.27
CA VAL A 97 15.93 -13.56 4.91
C VAL A 97 15.13 -12.95 3.76
N ALA A 98 14.84 -13.70 2.69
CA ALA A 98 14.06 -13.18 1.57
C ALA A 98 12.65 -12.75 1.99
N ASN A 99 11.97 -13.51 2.84
CA ASN A 99 10.63 -13.16 3.32
C ASN A 99 10.65 -11.91 4.21
N ILE A 100 11.66 -11.76 5.07
CA ILE A 100 11.87 -10.52 5.84
C ILE A 100 12.15 -9.35 4.90
N SER A 101 12.97 -9.56 3.86
CA SER A 101 13.27 -8.52 2.88
C SER A 101 12.03 -8.06 2.12
N VAL A 102 11.14 -8.98 1.71
CA VAL A 102 9.83 -8.65 1.10
C VAL A 102 9.00 -7.76 2.04
N LEU A 103 8.87 -8.14 3.31
CA LEU A 103 8.17 -7.33 4.32
C LEU A 103 8.78 -5.93 4.48
N LEU A 104 10.11 -5.86 4.59
CA LEU A 104 10.82 -4.60 4.78
C LEU A 104 10.72 -3.69 3.55
N THR A 105 10.83 -4.23 2.34
CA THR A 105 10.68 -3.44 1.11
C THR A 105 9.26 -2.94 0.95
N SER A 106 8.25 -3.79 1.16
CA SER A 106 6.85 -3.35 1.09
C SER A 106 6.53 -2.29 2.14
N GLY A 107 7.01 -2.47 3.38
CA GLY A 107 6.87 -1.46 4.44
C GLY A 107 7.56 -0.13 4.12
N LEU A 108 8.78 -0.19 3.55
CA LEU A 108 9.53 0.99 3.12
C LEU A 108 8.81 1.72 1.98
N PHE A 109 8.38 1.01 0.95
CA PHE A 109 7.68 1.59 -0.18
C PHE A 109 6.32 2.14 0.21
N HIS A 110 5.60 1.47 1.11
CA HIS A 110 4.36 2.00 1.67
C HIS A 110 4.61 3.29 2.46
N TYR A 111 5.64 3.32 3.32
CA TYR A 111 6.00 4.53 4.05
C TYR A 111 6.32 5.69 3.09
N VAL A 112 7.21 5.47 2.13
CA VAL A 112 7.64 6.52 1.19
C VAL A 112 6.49 6.96 0.29
N LEU A 113 5.79 6.03 -0.36
CA LEU A 113 4.79 6.38 -1.37
C LEU A 113 3.45 6.76 -0.77
N VAL A 114 2.94 5.98 0.18
CA VAL A 114 1.58 6.17 0.74
C VAL A 114 1.58 7.18 1.87
N GLN A 115 2.60 7.17 2.74
CA GLN A 115 2.62 8.07 3.92
C GLN A 115 3.35 9.40 3.67
N GLN A 116 4.23 9.49 2.67
CA GLN A 116 4.97 10.74 2.37
C GLN A 116 4.57 11.35 1.03
N VAL A 117 4.78 10.64 -0.08
CA VAL A 117 4.56 11.19 -1.43
C VAL A 117 3.09 11.48 -1.72
N LEU A 118 2.19 10.55 -1.40
CA LEU A 118 0.76 10.71 -1.66
C LEU A 118 0.17 11.94 -0.94
N PRO A 119 0.38 12.14 0.38
CA PRO A 119 -0.06 13.37 1.05
C PRO A 119 0.62 14.64 0.52
N ALA A 120 1.92 14.60 0.23
CA ALA A 120 2.64 15.76 -0.28
C ALA A 120 2.10 16.21 -1.65
N TRP A 121 1.93 15.27 -2.58
CA TRP A 121 1.36 15.55 -3.90
C TRP A 121 -0.11 15.99 -3.81
N ALA A 122 -0.88 15.39 -2.90
CA ALA A 122 -2.27 15.81 -2.68
C ALA A 122 -2.35 17.26 -2.20
N LYS A 123 -1.48 17.64 -1.25
CA LYS A 123 -1.36 19.01 -0.76
C LYS A 123 -0.98 19.97 -1.88
N ASP A 124 0.08 19.69 -2.62
CA ASP A 124 0.56 20.56 -3.70
C ASP A 124 -0.50 20.71 -4.80
N ALA A 125 -1.16 19.61 -5.17
CA ALA A 125 -2.23 19.61 -6.15
C ALA A 125 -3.47 20.38 -5.69
N ALA A 126 -3.85 20.27 -4.41
CA ALA A 126 -4.95 21.05 -3.85
C ALA A 126 -4.69 22.56 -4.00
N TRP A 127 -3.47 23.02 -3.74
CA TRP A 127 -3.06 24.42 -3.94
C TRP A 127 -3.05 24.86 -5.41
N GLY A 128 -3.03 23.93 -6.37
CA GLY A 128 -3.26 24.21 -7.78
C GLY A 128 -4.61 24.88 -8.06
N ASN A 129 -5.59 24.71 -7.17
CA ASN A 129 -6.92 25.34 -7.26
C ASN A 129 -7.01 26.69 -6.55
N SER A 130 -5.89 27.24 -6.08
CA SER A 130 -5.87 28.52 -5.34
C SER A 130 -6.31 29.74 -6.16
N TYR A 131 -6.32 29.64 -7.50
CA TYR A 131 -6.84 30.71 -8.37
C TYR A 131 -8.34 30.98 -8.13
N LEU A 132 -9.10 30.00 -7.64
CA LEU A 132 -10.52 30.11 -7.28
C LEU A 132 -10.75 30.78 -5.90
N LEU A 133 -9.67 31.14 -5.19
CA LEU A 133 -9.74 31.80 -3.89
C LEU A 133 -9.72 33.33 -3.98
N ALA A 134 -9.57 33.90 -5.17
CA ALA A 134 -9.56 35.35 -5.38
C ALA A 134 -10.91 36.02 -4.96
N PRO A 135 -10.92 37.33 -4.64
CA PRO A 135 -12.02 37.92 -3.89
C PRO A 135 -13.14 38.49 -4.78
N ALA A 136 -14.32 37.87 -4.75
CA ALA A 136 -15.65 38.47 -4.45
C ALA A 136 -16.76 37.46 -4.78
N SER A 137 -17.25 36.86 -3.69
CA SER A 137 -18.33 35.88 -3.40
C SER A 137 -19.54 35.62 -4.31
N GLU A 138 -19.71 36.18 -5.51
CA GLU A 138 -20.86 35.79 -6.37
C GLU A 138 -20.52 34.72 -7.40
N SER A 139 -19.26 34.64 -7.84
CA SER A 139 -18.85 33.71 -8.90
C SER A 139 -18.22 32.41 -8.40
N PHE A 140 -17.89 32.25 -7.10
CA PHE A 140 -17.12 31.09 -6.62
C PHE A 140 -17.74 29.74 -7.01
N GLU A 141 -19.05 29.57 -6.82
CA GLU A 141 -19.74 28.35 -7.21
C GLU A 141 -19.83 28.19 -8.74
N GLY A 142 -19.98 29.29 -9.47
CA GLY A 142 -19.98 29.31 -10.94
C GLY A 142 -18.62 28.93 -11.53
N GLU A 143 -17.54 29.54 -11.05
CA GLU A 143 -16.17 29.24 -11.46
C GLU A 143 -15.77 27.81 -11.09
N CYS A 144 -16.22 27.31 -9.94
CA CYS A 144 -16.06 25.90 -9.59
C CYS A 144 -16.81 24.97 -10.55
N ALA A 145 -18.05 25.32 -10.94
CA ALA A 145 -18.81 24.54 -11.91
C ALA A 145 -18.16 24.55 -13.29
N GLU A 146 -17.63 25.69 -13.75
CA GLU A 146 -16.86 25.80 -15.00
C GLU A 146 -15.57 24.96 -14.95
N ALA A 147 -14.90 24.94 -13.80
CA ALA A 147 -13.72 24.10 -13.57
C ALA A 147 -14.05 22.61 -13.37
N ASN A 148 -15.34 22.22 -13.34
CA ASN A 148 -15.82 20.88 -12.99
C ASN A 148 -15.32 20.40 -11.61
N LEU A 149 -15.31 21.29 -10.63
CA LEU A 149 -14.92 21.02 -9.25
C LEU A 149 -16.14 21.06 -8.33
N SER A 150 -16.07 20.31 -7.23
CA SER A 150 -17.09 20.38 -6.17
C SER A 150 -16.64 21.38 -5.11
N CYS A 151 -17.45 22.39 -4.83
CA CYS A 151 -17.08 23.47 -3.93
C CYS A 151 -18.16 23.75 -2.88
N TRP A 152 -17.73 24.13 -1.68
CA TRP A 152 -18.60 24.47 -0.56
C TRP A 152 -18.13 25.76 0.10
N ASN A 153 -19.08 26.53 0.61
CA ASN A 153 -18.84 27.75 1.35
C ASN A 153 -19.20 27.56 2.84
N ALA A 154 -18.99 28.58 3.67
CA ALA A 154 -19.31 28.54 5.10
C ALA A 154 -20.78 28.12 5.40
N GLY A 155 -21.74 28.53 4.58
CA GLY A 155 -23.15 28.17 4.72
C GLY A 155 -23.40 26.68 4.50
N HIS A 156 -22.77 26.10 3.48
CA HIS A 156 -22.84 24.67 3.17
C HIS A 156 -22.23 23.78 4.25
N ILE A 157 -21.13 24.23 4.87
CA ILE A 157 -20.50 23.50 5.98
C ILE A 157 -21.44 23.48 7.19
N LYS A 158 -22.01 24.64 7.54
CA LYS A 158 -22.95 24.78 8.68
C LYS A 158 -24.24 23.97 8.48
N SER A 159 -24.74 23.83 7.26
CA SER A 159 -25.94 23.05 6.94
C SER A 159 -25.68 21.55 6.79
N GLY A 160 -24.42 21.10 6.83
CA GLY A 160 -24.05 19.70 6.70
C GLY A 160 -24.11 19.17 5.26
N ALA A 161 -23.97 20.03 4.26
CA ALA A 161 -24.01 19.66 2.84
C ALA A 161 -22.73 18.98 2.31
N LEU A 162 -21.70 18.83 3.16
CA LEU A 162 -20.47 18.10 2.82
C LEU A 162 -20.72 16.60 2.69
N PRO A 163 -20.20 15.94 1.63
CA PRO A 163 -20.20 14.49 1.53
C PRO A 163 -19.56 13.83 2.75
N VAL A 164 -20.10 12.69 3.18
CA VAL A 164 -19.65 11.94 4.37
C VAL A 164 -18.15 11.62 4.29
N ALA A 165 -17.63 11.34 3.09
CA ALA A 165 -16.22 11.04 2.86
C ALA A 165 -15.27 12.17 3.27
N PHE A 166 -15.67 13.43 3.09
CA PHE A 166 -14.83 14.60 3.37
C PHE A 166 -15.13 15.21 4.74
N LYS A 167 -16.37 15.01 5.21
CA LYS A 167 -16.94 15.66 6.39
C LYS A 167 -16.00 15.61 7.59
N GLN A 168 -15.54 14.43 8.00
CA GLN A 168 -14.73 14.30 9.21
C GLN A 168 -13.40 15.07 9.14
N GLN A 169 -12.72 15.05 7.98
CA GLN A 169 -11.44 15.75 7.81
C GLN A 169 -11.64 17.26 7.68
N VAL A 170 -12.62 17.69 6.88
CA VAL A 170 -12.95 19.11 6.70
C VAL A 170 -13.45 19.74 8.00
N GLU A 171 -14.33 19.07 8.75
CA GLU A 171 -14.81 19.55 10.06
C GLU A 171 -13.69 19.64 11.09
N GLY A 172 -12.74 18.70 11.08
CA GLY A 172 -11.54 18.75 11.93
C GLY A 172 -10.69 19.99 11.65
N VAL A 173 -10.42 20.28 10.38
CA VAL A 173 -9.65 21.47 9.96
C VAL A 173 -10.41 22.76 10.29
N TYR A 174 -11.71 22.80 10.02
CA TYR A 174 -12.59 23.92 10.34
C TYR A 174 -12.60 24.21 11.85
N THR A 175 -12.81 23.19 12.68
CA THR A 175 -12.83 23.32 14.15
C THR A 175 -11.48 23.80 14.68
N PHE A 176 -10.38 23.30 14.12
CA PHE A 176 -9.03 23.72 14.49
C PHE A 176 -8.82 25.23 14.25
N TYR A 177 -9.12 25.73 13.06
CA TYR A 177 -8.90 27.15 12.74
C TYR A 177 -9.88 28.08 13.45
N GLN A 178 -11.14 27.67 13.65
CA GLN A 178 -12.08 28.45 14.47
C GLN A 178 -11.62 28.58 15.92
N SER A 179 -11.08 27.51 16.50
CA SER A 179 -10.63 27.51 17.91
C SER A 179 -9.36 28.33 18.10
N ASN A 180 -8.46 28.33 17.12
CA ASN A 180 -7.16 29.00 17.21
C ASN A 180 -7.17 30.46 16.72
N LYS A 181 -8.22 30.90 16.01
CA LYS A 181 -8.41 32.28 15.52
C LYS A 181 -7.13 32.91 14.93
N PRO A 182 -6.59 32.36 13.83
CA PRO A 182 -5.39 32.92 13.21
C PRO A 182 -5.62 34.38 12.78
N ASP A 183 -4.64 35.25 13.00
CA ASP A 183 -4.70 36.69 12.68
C ASP A 183 -4.71 37.00 11.17
N GLY A 184 -4.84 35.99 10.31
CA GLY A 184 -4.74 36.13 8.85
C GLY A 184 -5.41 35.02 8.05
N GLU A 185 -5.22 35.10 6.75
CA GLU A 185 -5.72 34.11 5.79
C GLU A 185 -4.98 32.78 5.93
N VAL A 186 -5.73 31.68 6.04
CA VAL A 186 -5.18 30.33 6.18
C VAL A 186 -5.72 29.41 5.10
N GLY A 187 -4.86 28.53 4.60
CA GLY A 187 -5.21 27.50 3.64
C GLY A 187 -4.56 26.17 4.01
N TYR A 188 -5.28 25.08 3.80
CA TYR A 188 -4.82 23.73 4.07
C TYR A 188 -5.23 22.78 2.95
N GLY A 189 -4.23 22.23 2.27
CA GLY A 189 -4.41 21.24 1.21
C GLY A 189 -4.17 19.84 1.75
N PHE A 190 -5.07 18.90 1.46
CA PHE A 190 -4.94 17.50 1.86
C PHE A 190 -5.65 16.56 0.89
N GLY A 191 -5.34 15.27 0.96
CA GLY A 191 -6.02 14.24 0.18
C GLY A 191 -6.93 13.40 1.06
N VAL A 192 -8.13 13.11 0.56
CA VAL A 192 -9.03 12.09 1.10
C VAL A 192 -8.87 10.87 0.18
N PHE A 193 -8.44 9.74 0.74
CA PHE A 193 -8.20 8.49 0.01
C PHE A 193 -8.90 7.34 0.70
N ASN A 194 -10.18 7.16 0.38
CA ASN A 194 -11.02 6.08 0.87
C ASN A 194 -11.44 5.19 -0.30
N ASP A 195 -10.69 4.10 -0.48
CA ASP A 195 -10.93 3.13 -1.55
C ASP A 195 -12.28 2.38 -1.46
N LEU A 196 -13.04 2.56 -0.38
CA LEU A 196 -14.31 1.89 -0.13
C LEU A 196 -15.55 2.74 -0.49
N GLY A 197 -15.39 4.03 -0.84
CA GLY A 197 -16.50 4.95 -1.15
C GLY A 197 -16.50 5.43 -2.60
N GLN A 198 -17.69 5.61 -3.21
CA GLN A 198 -17.82 6.11 -4.59
C GLN A 198 -17.27 7.54 -4.78
N ASP A 199 -17.25 8.36 -3.72
CA ASP A 199 -16.64 9.71 -3.68
C ASP A 199 -15.41 9.76 -2.76
N GLY A 200 -14.78 8.61 -2.52
CA GLY A 200 -13.77 8.47 -1.47
C GLY A 200 -12.39 9.03 -1.80
N VAL A 201 -12.13 9.43 -3.06
CA VAL A 201 -10.81 9.86 -3.52
C VAL A 201 -10.85 11.27 -4.10
N ALA A 202 -10.31 12.25 -3.37
CA ALA A 202 -10.23 13.65 -3.82
C ALA A 202 -9.05 14.38 -3.17
N VAL A 203 -8.53 15.40 -3.86
CA VAL A 203 -7.72 16.44 -3.20
C VAL A 203 -8.61 17.58 -2.77
N ILE A 204 -8.41 18.06 -1.54
CA ILE A 204 -9.23 19.08 -0.89
C ILE A 204 -8.36 20.29 -0.58
N LEU A 205 -8.78 21.47 -1.03
CA LEU A 205 -8.27 22.74 -0.57
C LEU A 205 -9.28 23.37 0.38
N PHE A 206 -8.93 23.45 1.66
CA PHE A 206 -9.65 24.25 2.64
C PHE A 206 -9.02 25.64 2.71
N HIS A 207 -9.84 26.67 2.76
CA HIS A 207 -9.40 28.06 2.89
C HIS A 207 -10.32 28.84 3.82
N MET A 208 -9.74 29.70 4.65
CA MET A 208 -10.46 30.55 5.60
C MET A 208 -9.82 31.94 5.69
N LYS A 209 -10.67 32.97 5.58
CA LYS A 209 -10.32 34.37 5.77
C LYS A 209 -11.41 35.08 6.59
N GLY A 210 -11.19 35.21 7.89
CA GLY A 210 -12.24 35.66 8.81
C GLY A 210 -13.40 34.67 8.81
N GLU A 211 -14.59 35.10 8.39
CA GLU A 211 -15.78 34.24 8.28
C GLU A 211 -15.99 33.65 6.88
N ASP A 212 -15.23 34.09 5.87
CA ASP A 212 -15.26 33.49 4.53
C ASP A 212 -14.51 32.16 4.57
N ILE A 213 -15.21 31.09 4.23
CA ILE A 213 -14.68 29.72 4.23
C ILE A 213 -15.02 29.10 2.91
N ARG A 214 -14.01 28.54 2.27
CA ARG A 214 -14.12 27.88 0.98
C ARG A 214 -13.46 26.51 1.04
N VAL A 215 -14.16 25.53 0.52
CA VAL A 215 -13.67 24.16 0.39
C VAL A 215 -13.81 23.77 -1.07
N ILE A 216 -12.71 23.36 -1.68
CA ILE A 216 -12.67 22.91 -3.08
C ILE A 216 -12.23 21.46 -3.07
N ALA A 217 -13.02 20.57 -3.65
CA ALA A 217 -12.66 19.18 -3.92
C ALA A 217 -12.42 18.96 -5.41
N ASP A 218 -11.29 18.31 -5.71
CA ASP A 218 -10.94 17.84 -7.04
C ASP A 218 -10.78 16.31 -7.02
N PRO A 219 -11.87 15.56 -7.33
CA PRO A 219 -11.85 14.11 -7.40
C PRO A 219 -11.00 13.58 -8.56
N LYS A 220 -10.94 14.32 -9.68
CA LYS A 220 -10.21 13.89 -10.89
C LYS A 220 -8.71 13.87 -10.63
N THR A 221 -8.18 14.94 -10.05
CA THR A 221 -6.77 15.02 -9.67
C THR A 221 -6.45 14.05 -8.54
N GLY A 222 -7.34 13.94 -7.53
CA GLY A 222 -7.21 12.92 -6.47
C GLY A 222 -7.10 11.51 -7.01
N THR A 223 -8.00 11.10 -7.89
CA THR A 223 -8.01 9.76 -8.49
C THR A 223 -6.76 9.50 -9.31
N ARG A 224 -6.31 10.49 -10.09
CA ARG A 224 -5.09 10.40 -10.88
C ARG A 224 -3.85 10.22 -10.01
N ILE A 225 -3.70 11.03 -8.96
CA ILE A 225 -2.57 10.93 -8.02
C ILE A 225 -2.61 9.57 -7.31
N HIS A 226 -3.77 9.18 -6.78
CA HIS A 226 -3.93 7.92 -6.07
C HIS A 226 -3.59 6.71 -6.96
N SER A 227 -4.15 6.63 -8.17
CA SER A 227 -3.84 5.57 -9.12
C SER A 227 -2.36 5.55 -9.48
N LYS A 228 -1.75 6.72 -9.71
CA LYS A 228 -0.33 6.80 -10.08
C LYS A 228 0.59 6.31 -8.96
N VAL A 229 0.31 6.70 -7.71
CA VAL A 229 1.07 6.24 -6.55
C VAL A 229 0.89 4.74 -6.35
N ARG A 230 -0.35 4.24 -6.48
CA ARG A 230 -0.66 2.81 -6.39
C ARG A 230 0.10 1.99 -7.44
N ASP A 231 0.12 2.45 -8.70
CA ASP A 231 0.83 1.76 -9.78
C ASP A 231 2.36 1.76 -9.54
N LEU A 232 2.92 2.87 -9.06
CA LEU A 232 4.33 2.96 -8.69
C LEU A 232 4.67 2.05 -7.51
N PHE A 233 3.80 1.98 -6.50
CA PHE A 233 3.95 1.09 -5.35
C PHE A 233 4.04 -0.36 -5.82
N TYR A 234 3.04 -0.85 -6.54
CA TYR A 234 3.05 -2.25 -6.99
C TYR A 234 4.15 -2.56 -8.01
N LEU A 235 4.57 -1.59 -8.83
CA LEU A 235 5.73 -1.77 -9.73
C LEU A 235 7.03 -1.99 -8.93
N LEU A 236 7.25 -1.17 -7.90
CA LEU A 236 8.44 -1.29 -7.04
C LEU A 236 8.41 -2.57 -6.21
N ASP A 237 7.28 -2.87 -5.56
CA ASP A 237 7.08 -4.10 -4.78
C ASP A 237 7.31 -5.33 -5.65
N THR A 238 6.65 -5.43 -6.81
CA THR A 238 6.82 -6.54 -7.76
C THR A 238 8.29 -6.76 -8.11
N THR A 239 8.99 -5.67 -8.45
CA THR A 239 10.40 -5.73 -8.86
C THR A 239 11.29 -6.19 -7.71
N ALA A 240 11.13 -5.60 -6.53
CA ALA A 240 11.91 -5.94 -5.35
C ALA A 240 11.64 -7.37 -4.88
N HIS A 241 10.37 -7.78 -4.81
CA HIS A 241 9.96 -9.11 -4.37
C HIS A 241 10.47 -10.18 -5.33
N ALA A 242 10.40 -9.94 -6.65
CA ALA A 242 10.96 -10.84 -7.64
C ALA A 242 12.48 -11.02 -7.44
N VAL A 243 13.22 -9.94 -7.19
CA VAL A 243 14.67 -9.99 -6.93
C VAL A 243 14.98 -10.79 -5.67
N TRP A 244 14.28 -10.55 -4.56
CA TRP A 244 14.52 -11.26 -3.29
C TRP A 244 14.22 -12.75 -3.41
N ILE A 245 13.08 -13.10 -3.99
CA ILE A 245 12.64 -14.49 -4.12
C ILE A 245 13.51 -15.25 -5.13
N ALA A 246 13.70 -14.70 -6.34
CA ALA A 246 14.53 -15.33 -7.35
C ALA A 246 16.00 -15.43 -6.91
N GLY A 247 16.52 -14.40 -6.25
CA GLY A 247 17.85 -14.39 -5.66
C GLY A 247 18.02 -15.48 -4.60
N ALA A 248 17.05 -15.66 -3.72
CA ALA A 248 17.05 -16.73 -2.73
C ALA A 248 17.07 -18.13 -3.36
N LEU A 249 16.18 -18.38 -4.34
CA LEU A 249 16.12 -19.64 -5.06
C LEU A 249 17.42 -19.92 -5.82
N PHE A 250 17.98 -18.91 -6.47
CA PHE A 250 19.27 -18.99 -7.16
C PHE A 250 20.40 -19.35 -6.20
N LEU A 251 20.50 -18.67 -5.04
CA LEU A 251 21.53 -18.95 -4.04
C LEU A 251 21.43 -20.38 -3.49
N ILE A 252 20.21 -20.87 -3.22
CA ILE A 252 19.98 -22.26 -2.80
C ILE A 252 20.45 -23.24 -3.88
N ALA A 253 20.06 -23.02 -5.14
CA ALA A 253 20.44 -23.88 -6.25
C ALA A 253 21.96 -23.87 -6.50
N PHE A 254 22.57 -22.69 -6.50
CA PHE A 254 24.01 -22.49 -6.66
C PHE A 254 24.80 -23.19 -5.56
N HIS A 255 24.39 -23.02 -4.30
CA HIS A 255 25.03 -23.65 -3.16
C HIS A 255 24.98 -25.17 -3.28
N ARG A 256 23.81 -25.75 -3.56
CA ARG A 256 23.68 -27.20 -3.76
C ARG A 256 24.58 -27.74 -4.87
N ARG A 257 24.61 -27.07 -6.03
CA ARG A 257 25.45 -27.46 -7.16
C ARG A 257 26.94 -27.40 -6.81
N ARG A 258 27.37 -26.37 -6.07
CA ARG A 258 28.75 -26.21 -5.63
C ARG A 258 29.18 -27.30 -4.65
N PHE A 259 28.34 -27.65 -3.67
CA PHE A 259 28.68 -28.68 -2.68
C PHE A 259 28.65 -30.09 -3.26
N SER A 260 27.66 -30.43 -4.10
CA SER A 260 27.63 -31.71 -4.80
C SER A 260 28.90 -31.95 -5.63
N ARG A 261 29.40 -30.92 -6.34
CA ARG A 261 30.66 -30.99 -7.09
C ARG A 261 31.90 -31.21 -6.21
N ARG A 262 31.90 -30.70 -4.97
CA ARG A 262 33.01 -30.88 -4.02
C ARG A 262 33.04 -32.29 -3.46
N SER A 263 31.89 -32.83 -3.06
CA SER A 263 31.78 -34.23 -2.60
C SER A 263 32.22 -35.20 -3.70
N ALA A 264 31.71 -35.05 -4.93
CA ALA A 264 32.09 -35.91 -6.05
C ALA A 264 33.58 -35.81 -6.46
N ARG A 265 34.29 -34.74 -6.08
CA ARG A 265 35.73 -34.60 -6.29
C ARG A 265 36.54 -35.21 -5.14
N ALA A 266 36.03 -35.13 -3.91
CA ALA A 266 36.64 -35.78 -2.75
C ALA A 266 36.55 -37.30 -2.86
N ASP A 267 35.44 -37.85 -3.37
CA ASP A 267 35.27 -39.30 -3.58
C ASP A 267 36.13 -39.87 -4.74
N ARG A 268 36.81 -39.01 -5.50
CA ARG A 268 37.71 -39.39 -6.62
C ARG A 268 39.20 -39.30 -6.28
N LEU A 269 39.53 -38.80 -5.08
CA LEU A 269 40.90 -38.71 -4.54
C LEU A 269 41.10 -39.80 -3.49
#